data_AF-A0A1F3SMQ0-F1
#
_entry.id   AF-A0A1F3SMQ0-F1
#
_cell.length_a   1.000
_cell.length_b   1.000
_cell.length_c   1.000
_cell.angle_alpha   90.00
_cell.angle_beta   90.00
_cell.angle_gamma   90.00
#
_symmetry.space_group_name_H-M   'P 1'
#
loop_
_entity.id
_entity.type
_entity.pdbx_description
1 polymer ?
#
loop_
_entity_poly.entity_id
_entity_poly.type
_entity_poly.pdbx_seq_one_letter_code
_entity_poly.pdbx_strand_id
1 'polypeptide(L)'
;MIETLRNFPPGAIKKLTVIAYESAALENIFPELKGRCSFKKVPGKTLAPFLIKMLFYQFYALLYSYFRVPAHAKELGIGIAHLRPKFVNVQFLHFQWAKHYFTMGKMPFYKYIYKKILFFFFDLGERIVYQNPLVKVGALSKFVQEALIEKYHRNPNNTHLTYSGINTQKFSLDLRPRQEIWRELANTYPEMTKLEPNQPIALFVGALERKGLLYILKCLEKKTSPYQLIVVGKPEVGTHIDLSTYPNIAYIPYTKELPLFYSLADQFLFPTLYEPFGLVIIEAAIMGLDVYTLKKDVGASELLAGLPEIHVAETIEQFVIPIPRIISLQEKLQHRQERLKHLENYTWKETGTSFYNLLTADQ
;
A
#
# COMPACT_ATOMS: atom_id res chain seq x y z
N MET A 1 -4.68 1.95 -8.49
CA MET A 1 -4.94 2.40 -9.87
C MET A 1 -5.46 1.32 -10.79
N ILE A 2 -4.77 0.16 -10.94
CA ILE A 2 -5.27 -0.93 -11.80
C ILE A 2 -6.72 -1.30 -11.44
N GLU A 3 -6.96 -1.64 -10.17
CA GLU A 3 -8.31 -2.00 -9.70
C GLU A 3 -9.32 -0.85 -9.87
N THR A 4 -8.90 0.40 -9.68
CA THR A 4 -9.72 1.59 -9.95
C THR A 4 -10.19 1.64 -11.41
N LEU A 5 -9.27 1.47 -12.37
CA LEU A 5 -9.59 1.52 -13.80
C LEU A 5 -10.47 0.34 -14.25
N ARG A 6 -10.24 -0.87 -13.71
CA ARG A 6 -11.06 -2.07 -13.98
C ARG A 6 -12.51 -1.90 -13.55
N ASN A 7 -12.75 -1.00 -12.59
CA ASN A 7 -14.07 -0.73 -12.01
C ASN A 7 -14.66 0.60 -12.48
N PHE A 8 -14.15 1.17 -13.56
CA PHE A 8 -14.86 2.25 -14.26
C PHE A 8 -16.20 1.74 -14.81
N PRO A 9 -17.18 2.64 -15.03
CA PRO A 9 -18.43 2.26 -15.66
C PRO A 9 -18.20 1.52 -16.99
N PRO A 10 -19.01 0.49 -17.32
CA PRO A 10 -18.87 -0.23 -18.58
C PRO A 10 -18.86 0.71 -19.78
N GLY A 11 -17.91 0.52 -20.70
CA GLY A 11 -17.76 1.36 -21.90
C GLY A 11 -17.07 2.72 -21.66
N ALA A 12 -16.76 3.10 -20.42
CA ALA A 12 -16.11 4.38 -20.11
C ALA A 12 -14.72 4.52 -20.76
N ILE A 13 -13.93 3.43 -20.78
CA ILE A 13 -12.60 3.42 -21.39
C ILE A 13 -12.75 2.94 -22.83
N LYS A 14 -12.64 3.83 -23.80
CA LYS A 14 -12.64 3.46 -25.24
C LYS A 14 -11.32 2.80 -25.65
N LYS A 15 -10.20 3.42 -25.26
CA LYS A 15 -8.82 2.95 -25.50
C LYS A 15 -7.96 3.30 -24.29
N LEU A 16 -7.09 2.39 -23.88
CA LEU A 16 -6.12 2.59 -22.80
C LEU A 16 -4.69 2.49 -23.35
N THR A 17 -3.87 3.49 -23.04
CA THR A 17 -2.42 3.46 -23.33
C THR A 17 -1.66 3.54 -22.02
N VAL A 18 -0.87 2.51 -21.71
CA VAL A 18 -0.02 2.49 -20.51
C VAL A 18 1.40 2.86 -20.91
N ILE A 19 1.95 3.91 -20.31
CA ILE A 19 3.32 4.37 -20.53
C ILE A 19 4.16 4.01 -19.30
N ALA A 20 5.05 3.02 -19.41
CA ALA A 20 5.88 2.58 -18.29
C ALA A 20 7.18 1.93 -18.78
N TYR A 21 8.16 1.77 -17.87
CA TYR A 21 9.37 0.98 -18.15
C TYR A 21 9.05 -0.50 -18.40
N GLU A 22 8.09 -1.02 -17.65
CA GLU A 22 7.66 -2.40 -17.69
C GLU A 22 6.19 -2.52 -17.31
N SER A 23 5.57 -3.58 -17.78
CA SER A 23 4.22 -3.99 -17.43
C SER A 23 4.10 -5.48 -17.66
N ALA A 24 3.29 -6.18 -16.85
CA ALA A 24 2.77 -7.47 -17.27
C ALA A 24 1.87 -7.29 -18.52
N ALA A 25 1.54 -8.39 -19.19
CA ALA A 25 0.67 -8.36 -20.36
C ALA A 25 -0.64 -7.62 -20.03
N LEU A 26 -0.93 -6.53 -20.77
CA LEU A 26 -2.08 -5.68 -20.47
C LEU A 26 -3.41 -6.42 -20.60
N GLU A 27 -3.48 -7.44 -21.44
CA GLU A 27 -4.67 -8.30 -21.55
C GLU A 27 -4.94 -9.11 -20.28
N ASN A 28 -3.90 -9.42 -19.50
CA ASN A 28 -4.05 -10.11 -18.21
C ASN A 28 -4.42 -9.12 -17.10
N ILE A 29 -3.97 -7.87 -17.21
CA ILE A 29 -4.28 -6.81 -16.23
C ILE A 29 -5.69 -6.25 -16.45
N PHE A 30 -6.07 -6.03 -17.71
CA PHE A 30 -7.34 -5.44 -18.16
C PHE A 30 -8.02 -6.36 -19.19
N PRO A 31 -8.48 -7.56 -18.78
CA PRO A 31 -9.15 -8.49 -19.69
C PRO A 31 -10.37 -7.89 -20.39
N GLU A 32 -11.09 -6.98 -19.71
CA GLU A 32 -12.25 -6.26 -20.24
C GLU A 32 -11.91 -5.25 -21.36
N LEU A 33 -10.63 -4.93 -21.54
CA LEU A 33 -10.12 -4.00 -22.56
C LEU A 33 -9.28 -4.72 -23.64
N LYS A 34 -9.45 -6.03 -23.81
CA LYS A 34 -8.73 -6.80 -24.85
C LYS A 34 -8.89 -6.15 -26.24
N GLY A 35 -7.78 -6.00 -26.95
CA GLY A 35 -7.71 -5.30 -28.24
C GLY A 35 -7.83 -3.77 -28.18
N ARG A 36 -8.09 -3.20 -26.99
CA ARG A 36 -8.25 -1.75 -26.76
C ARG A 36 -7.20 -1.17 -25.81
N CYS A 37 -6.30 -2.02 -25.31
CA CYS A 37 -5.12 -1.66 -24.54
C CYS A 37 -3.87 -1.61 -25.42
N SER A 38 -2.99 -0.65 -25.17
CA SER A 38 -1.66 -0.58 -25.78
C SER A 38 -0.59 -0.23 -24.74
N PHE A 39 0.57 -0.89 -24.83
CA PHE A 39 1.69 -0.64 -23.94
C PHE A 39 2.77 0.15 -24.68
N LYS A 40 3.08 1.35 -24.19
CA LYS A 40 4.23 2.12 -24.64
C LYS A 40 5.38 1.94 -23.65
N LYS A 41 6.33 1.09 -24.03
CA LYS A 41 7.56 0.88 -23.27
C LYS A 41 8.47 2.10 -23.34
N VAL A 42 8.85 2.62 -22.17
CA VAL A 42 9.87 3.66 -22.03
C VAL A 42 11.27 3.01 -22.04
N PRO A 43 12.22 3.47 -22.89
CA PRO A 43 13.59 2.94 -22.90
C PRO A 43 14.35 3.36 -21.65
N GLY A 44 15.52 2.75 -21.36
CA GLY A 44 16.37 3.19 -20.24
C GLY A 44 15.97 2.66 -18.85
N LYS A 45 15.28 1.52 -18.76
CA LYS A 45 14.94 0.86 -17.47
C LYS A 45 16.17 0.64 -16.57
N THR A 46 17.33 0.39 -17.17
CA THR A 46 18.59 0.09 -16.48
C THR A 46 19.39 1.33 -16.07
N LEU A 47 18.94 2.54 -16.42
CA LEU A 47 19.64 3.78 -16.06
C LEU A 47 19.88 3.86 -14.55
N ALA A 48 21.07 4.31 -14.16
CA ALA A 48 21.45 4.53 -12.77
C ALA A 48 22.29 5.81 -12.68
N PRO A 49 22.28 6.51 -11.53
CA PRO A 49 21.47 6.27 -10.34
C PRO A 49 19.97 6.54 -10.55
N PHE A 50 19.14 6.18 -9.56
CA PHE A 50 17.68 6.27 -9.66
C PHE A 50 17.16 7.68 -10.04
N LEU A 51 17.84 8.74 -9.61
CA LEU A 51 17.50 10.12 -10.00
C LEU A 51 17.58 10.32 -11.53
N ILE A 52 18.65 9.87 -12.18
CA ILE A 52 18.81 9.97 -13.65
C ILE A 52 17.71 9.18 -14.36
N LYS A 53 17.39 7.99 -13.85
CA LYS A 53 16.28 7.18 -14.35
C LYS A 53 14.95 7.96 -14.29
N MET A 54 14.64 8.57 -13.15
CA MET A 54 13.41 9.35 -12.98
C MET A 54 13.35 10.58 -13.90
N LEU A 55 14.44 11.33 -14.00
CA LEU A 55 14.54 12.48 -14.92
C LEU A 55 14.31 12.06 -16.37
N PHE A 56 14.96 10.98 -16.80
CA PHE A 56 14.77 10.42 -18.14
C PHE A 56 13.30 10.01 -18.37
N TYR A 57 12.68 9.32 -17.41
CA TYR A 57 11.29 8.90 -17.51
C TYR A 57 10.36 10.11 -17.68
N GLN A 58 10.49 11.11 -16.81
CA GLN A 58 9.65 12.31 -16.84
C GLN A 58 9.81 13.08 -18.15
N PHE A 59 11.05 13.24 -18.63
CA PHE A 59 11.32 13.90 -19.90
C PHE A 59 10.73 13.11 -21.08
N TYR A 60 10.94 11.80 -21.13
CA TYR A 60 10.38 10.95 -22.17
C TYR A 60 8.85 10.97 -22.17
N ALA A 61 8.22 10.83 -20.99
CA ALA A 61 6.77 10.85 -20.84
C ALA A 61 6.18 12.19 -21.29
N LEU A 62 6.84 13.31 -20.97
CA LEU A 62 6.43 14.64 -21.37
C LEU A 62 6.52 14.83 -22.90
N LEU A 63 7.62 14.42 -23.53
CA LEU A 63 7.74 14.48 -25.00
C LEU A 63 6.73 13.57 -25.69
N TYR A 64 6.56 12.34 -25.19
CA TYR A 64 5.61 11.41 -25.77
C TYR A 64 4.17 11.93 -25.63
N SER A 65 3.81 12.47 -24.47
CA SER A 65 2.53 13.15 -24.26
C SER A 65 2.32 14.27 -25.28
N TYR A 66 3.28 15.20 -25.37
CA TYR A 66 3.18 16.36 -26.26
C TYR A 66 3.03 16.00 -27.75
N PHE A 67 3.77 15.00 -28.24
CA PHE A 67 3.81 14.67 -29.68
C PHE A 67 2.88 13.54 -30.11
N ARG A 68 2.48 12.64 -29.20
CA ARG A 68 1.80 11.38 -29.58
C ARG A 68 0.46 11.17 -28.89
N VAL A 69 0.15 11.90 -27.83
CA VAL A 69 -1.14 11.76 -27.14
C VAL A 69 -2.15 12.72 -27.76
N PRO A 70 -3.31 12.23 -28.25
CA PRO A 70 -4.34 13.10 -28.81
C PRO A 70 -4.88 14.10 -27.79
N ALA A 71 -5.21 15.33 -28.21
CA ALA A 71 -5.71 16.38 -27.31
C ALA A 71 -6.96 15.99 -26.50
N HIS A 72 -7.82 15.14 -27.08
CA HIS A 72 -9.04 14.63 -26.44
C HIS A 72 -8.77 13.52 -25.41
N ALA A 73 -7.55 12.96 -25.36
CA ALA A 73 -7.20 11.95 -24.38
C ALA A 73 -7.14 12.56 -22.96
N LYS A 74 -7.52 11.74 -21.98
CA LYS A 74 -7.46 12.08 -20.56
C LYS A 74 -6.18 11.47 -20.00
N GLU A 75 -5.24 12.33 -19.61
CA GLU A 75 -3.93 11.90 -19.12
C GLU A 75 -3.94 11.74 -17.61
N LEU A 76 -3.57 10.55 -17.17
CA LEU A 76 -3.58 10.12 -15.78
C LEU A 76 -2.15 9.86 -15.30
N GLY A 77 -1.72 10.62 -14.29
CA GLY A 77 -0.47 10.42 -13.57
C GLY A 77 -0.66 9.61 -12.29
N ILE A 78 0.38 8.88 -11.89
CA ILE A 78 0.51 8.28 -10.56
C ILE A 78 1.61 9.02 -9.82
N GLY A 79 1.22 9.79 -8.80
CA GLY A 79 2.12 10.75 -8.15
C GLY A 79 2.84 11.65 -9.16
N ILE A 80 4.16 11.79 -9.00
CA ILE A 80 5.00 12.67 -9.83
C ILE A 80 5.59 12.01 -11.08
N ALA A 81 5.13 10.82 -11.46
CA ALA A 81 5.67 10.09 -12.61
C ALA A 81 5.50 10.88 -13.93
N HIS A 82 4.41 11.65 -14.04
CA HIS A 82 4.16 12.57 -15.13
C HIS A 82 4.01 13.98 -14.52
N LEU A 83 4.74 14.96 -15.07
CA LEU A 83 4.76 16.34 -14.57
C LEU A 83 3.63 17.25 -15.08
N ARG A 84 2.90 16.87 -16.14
CA ARG A 84 1.76 17.64 -16.67
C ARG A 84 0.50 16.78 -16.92
N PRO A 85 0.10 15.91 -15.97
CA PRO A 85 -1.10 15.12 -16.16
C PRO A 85 -2.32 16.03 -16.01
N LYS A 86 -3.44 15.71 -16.67
CA LYS A 86 -4.73 16.37 -16.37
C LYS A 86 -5.27 15.89 -15.01
N PHE A 87 -4.96 14.64 -14.66
CA PHE A 87 -5.42 13.99 -13.44
C PHE A 87 -4.30 13.25 -12.76
N VAL A 88 -4.21 13.32 -11.44
CA VAL A 88 -3.23 12.54 -10.68
C VAL A 88 -3.88 11.80 -9.52
N ASN A 89 -3.54 10.53 -9.39
CA ASN A 89 -3.82 9.77 -8.19
C ASN A 89 -2.59 9.77 -7.29
N VAL A 90 -2.73 10.38 -6.12
CA VAL A 90 -1.65 10.55 -5.16
C VAL A 90 -1.56 9.29 -4.32
N GLN A 91 -0.63 8.43 -4.72
CA GLN A 91 -0.34 7.17 -4.01
C GLN A 91 0.68 7.36 -2.88
N PHE A 92 1.40 8.49 -2.86
CA PHE A 92 2.50 8.75 -1.93
C PHE A 92 2.87 10.23 -1.93
N LEU A 93 3.20 10.79 -0.76
CA LEU A 93 3.74 12.13 -0.58
C LEU A 93 5.17 12.04 -0.02
N HIS A 94 6.15 12.31 -0.90
CA HIS A 94 7.57 12.23 -0.60
C HIS A 94 7.97 13.23 0.49
N PHE A 95 7.35 14.40 0.54
CA PHE A 95 7.68 15.38 1.59
C PHE A 95 7.29 14.93 3.00
N GLN A 96 6.17 14.22 3.14
CA GLN A 96 5.77 13.66 4.44
C GLN A 96 6.71 12.52 4.80
N TRP A 97 6.97 11.63 3.84
CA TRP A 97 7.92 10.55 4.05
C TRP A 97 9.33 11.05 4.39
N ALA A 98 9.78 12.18 3.84
CA ALA A 98 11.08 12.77 4.14
C ALA A 98 11.27 13.04 5.65
N LYS A 99 10.21 13.44 6.36
CA LYS A 99 10.23 13.71 7.80
C LYS A 99 10.63 12.47 8.60
N HIS A 100 10.16 11.30 8.16
CA HIS A 100 10.42 10.00 8.77
C HIS A 100 11.71 9.36 8.23
N TYR A 101 11.97 9.49 6.93
CA TYR A 101 13.10 8.85 6.27
C TYR A 101 14.46 9.33 6.81
N PHE A 102 14.61 10.64 7.05
CA PHE A 102 15.87 11.20 7.52
C PHE A 102 16.08 11.11 9.04
N THR A 103 15.06 10.69 9.80
CA THR A 103 15.19 10.36 11.22
C THR A 103 15.45 8.86 11.45
N MET A 104 15.19 8.03 10.45
CA MET A 104 15.42 6.58 10.50
C MET A 104 16.85 6.19 10.09
N GLY A 105 17.58 5.62 11.05
CA GLY A 105 18.85 4.92 10.80
C GLY A 105 20.02 5.83 10.44
N LYS A 106 21.24 5.26 10.47
CA LYS A 106 22.46 5.94 10.03
C LYS A 106 22.81 5.45 8.62
N MET A 107 23.18 6.36 7.74
CA MET A 107 23.69 6.02 6.41
C MET A 107 25.00 6.76 6.12
N PRO A 108 25.87 6.21 5.26
CA PRO A 108 27.08 6.90 4.84
C PRO A 108 26.79 8.30 4.26
N PHE A 109 27.68 9.27 4.54
CA PHE A 109 27.47 10.67 4.17
C PHE A 109 27.15 10.88 2.68
N TYR A 110 27.86 10.21 1.78
CA TYR A 110 27.59 10.32 0.33
C TYR A 110 26.18 9.82 -0.06
N LYS A 111 25.69 8.74 0.59
CA LYS A 111 24.31 8.26 0.38
C LYS A 111 23.30 9.25 0.96
N TYR A 112 23.60 9.85 2.11
CA TYR A 112 22.75 10.88 2.72
C TYR A 112 22.58 12.09 1.80
N ILE A 113 23.69 12.63 1.28
CA ILE A 113 23.67 13.75 0.33
C ILE A 113 22.89 13.38 -0.94
N TYR A 114 23.16 12.22 -1.54
CA TYR A 114 22.39 11.74 -2.70
C TYR A 114 20.89 11.65 -2.40
N LYS A 115 20.50 11.14 -1.22
CA LYS A 115 19.09 11.07 -0.82
C LYS A 115 18.49 12.45 -0.60
N LYS A 116 19.22 13.42 -0.03
CA LYS A 116 18.74 14.81 0.08
C LYS A 116 18.46 15.43 -1.28
N ILE A 117 19.36 15.24 -2.26
CA ILE A 117 19.16 15.70 -3.63
C ILE A 117 17.95 14.99 -4.26
N LEU A 118 17.82 13.68 -4.09
CA LEU A 118 16.70 12.91 -4.62
C LEU A 118 15.35 13.36 -4.03
N PHE A 119 15.27 13.59 -2.72
CA PHE A 119 14.04 14.06 -2.08
C PHE A 119 13.73 15.52 -2.42
N PHE A 120 14.75 16.36 -2.63
CA PHE A 120 14.55 17.70 -3.17
C PHE A 120 13.95 17.65 -4.58
N PHE A 121 14.46 16.77 -5.45
CA PHE A 121 13.88 16.53 -6.77
C PHE A 121 12.42 16.05 -6.69
N PHE A 122 12.11 15.13 -5.77
CA PHE A 122 10.72 14.71 -5.55
C PHE A 122 9.84 15.86 -5.08
N ASP A 123 10.28 16.67 -4.11
CA ASP A 123 9.55 17.84 -3.63
C ASP A 123 9.28 18.85 -4.76
N LEU A 124 10.25 19.06 -5.66
CA LEU A 124 10.06 19.90 -6.84
C LEU A 124 8.99 19.32 -7.79
N GLY A 125 9.05 18.02 -8.07
CA GLY A 125 8.01 17.34 -8.87
C GLY A 125 6.63 17.44 -8.24
N GLU A 126 6.54 17.29 -6.91
CA GLU A 126 5.28 17.45 -6.17
C GLU A 126 4.76 18.88 -6.24
N ARG A 127 5.63 19.89 -6.11
CA ARG A 127 5.23 21.30 -6.31
C ARG A 127 4.70 21.54 -7.71
N ILE A 128 5.41 21.09 -8.74
CA ILE A 128 5.00 21.25 -10.15
C ILE A 128 3.61 20.65 -10.40
N VAL A 129 3.38 19.41 -9.94
CA VAL A 129 2.13 18.70 -10.21
C VAL A 129 1.00 19.16 -9.29
N TYR A 130 1.27 19.25 -7.97
CA TYR A 130 0.22 19.46 -6.97
C TYR A 130 -0.11 20.93 -6.74
N GLN A 131 0.75 21.90 -7.05
CA GLN A 131 0.37 23.32 -7.02
C GLN A 131 -0.34 23.77 -8.29
N ASN A 132 -0.33 22.96 -9.35
CA ASN A 132 -1.02 23.32 -10.59
C ASN A 132 -2.55 23.26 -10.38
N PRO A 133 -3.26 24.40 -10.51
CA PRO A 133 -4.70 24.46 -10.26
C PRO A 133 -5.54 23.73 -11.31
N LEU A 134 -4.98 23.50 -12.51
CA LEU A 134 -5.62 22.80 -13.62
C LEU A 134 -5.57 21.26 -13.47
N VAL A 135 -4.73 20.76 -12.57
CA VAL A 135 -4.62 19.32 -12.31
C VAL A 135 -5.67 18.93 -11.28
N LYS A 136 -6.49 17.94 -11.61
CA LYS A 136 -7.40 17.31 -10.64
C LYS A 136 -6.70 16.20 -9.88
N VAL A 137 -6.88 16.16 -8.56
CA VAL A 137 -6.15 15.26 -7.67
C VAL A 137 -7.11 14.31 -6.95
N GLY A 138 -6.81 13.02 -7.01
CA GLY A 138 -7.40 12.01 -6.13
C GLY A 138 -6.44 11.67 -4.97
N ALA A 139 -6.89 11.89 -3.75
CA ALA A 139 -6.19 11.55 -2.51
C ALA A 139 -6.75 10.24 -1.93
N LEU A 140 -5.87 9.34 -1.48
CA LEU A 140 -6.29 8.03 -0.99
C LEU A 140 -6.84 8.01 0.43
N SER A 141 -6.71 9.12 1.17
CA SER A 141 -7.09 9.27 2.56
C SER A 141 -7.24 10.74 2.92
N LYS A 142 -7.94 11.04 4.02
CA LYS A 142 -8.16 12.40 4.51
C LYS A 142 -6.85 13.07 4.85
N PHE A 143 -5.93 12.38 5.55
CA PHE A 143 -4.65 12.99 5.90
C PHE A 143 -3.82 13.36 4.66
N VAL A 144 -3.91 12.58 3.57
CA VAL A 144 -3.26 12.91 2.30
C VAL A 144 -3.95 14.12 1.65
N GLN A 145 -5.28 14.19 1.68
CA GLN A 145 -6.04 15.32 1.18
C GLN A 145 -5.71 16.62 1.93
N GLU A 146 -5.71 16.57 3.27
CA GLU A 146 -5.35 17.68 4.14
C GLU A 146 -3.92 18.14 3.87
N ALA A 147 -2.97 17.21 3.80
CA ALA A 147 -1.58 17.51 3.48
C ALA A 147 -1.42 18.20 2.11
N LEU A 148 -2.23 17.82 1.12
CA LEU A 148 -2.26 18.46 -0.20
C LEU A 148 -2.81 19.89 -0.14
N ILE A 149 -3.86 20.12 0.64
CA ILE A 149 -4.48 21.43 0.83
C ILE A 149 -3.54 22.36 1.62
N GLU A 150 -2.99 21.89 2.73
CA GLU A 150 -2.14 22.69 3.62
C GLU A 150 -0.81 23.08 2.95
N LYS A 151 -0.10 22.10 2.38
CA LYS A 151 1.25 22.36 1.84
C LYS A 151 1.23 23.02 0.47
N TYR A 152 0.33 22.57 -0.40
CA TYR A 152 0.31 23.00 -1.80
C TYR A 152 -0.81 24.02 -2.09
N HIS A 153 -1.51 24.49 -1.05
CA HIS A 153 -2.60 25.47 -1.13
C HIS A 153 -3.66 25.09 -2.17
N ARG A 154 -3.95 23.78 -2.26
CA ARG A 154 -4.87 23.27 -3.26
C ARG A 154 -6.30 23.66 -2.93
N ASN A 155 -7.06 23.97 -3.98
CA ASN A 155 -8.51 24.11 -3.88
C ASN A 155 -9.14 22.76 -3.48
N PRO A 156 -9.93 22.70 -2.39
CA PRO A 156 -10.67 21.50 -2.01
C PRO A 156 -11.55 20.94 -3.13
N ASN A 157 -12.13 21.80 -3.97
CA ASN A 157 -12.98 21.39 -5.10
C ASN A 157 -12.23 20.62 -6.19
N ASN A 158 -10.89 20.75 -6.27
CA ASN A 158 -10.04 20.02 -7.22
C ASN A 158 -9.20 18.94 -6.52
N THR A 159 -9.52 18.60 -5.27
CA THR A 159 -8.78 17.64 -4.45
C THR A 159 -9.76 16.66 -3.82
N HIS A 160 -10.04 15.58 -4.53
CA HIS A 160 -11.09 14.63 -4.17
C HIS A 160 -10.53 13.51 -3.30
N LEU A 161 -11.23 13.21 -2.22
CA LEU A 161 -10.98 12.01 -1.43
C LEU A 161 -11.52 10.79 -2.16
N THR A 162 -10.69 9.79 -2.34
CA THR A 162 -11.05 8.52 -2.98
C THR A 162 -10.28 7.40 -2.29
N TYR A 163 -10.86 6.86 -1.22
CA TYR A 163 -10.35 5.64 -0.58
C TYR A 163 -10.28 4.49 -1.58
N SER A 164 -9.31 3.59 -1.36
CA SER A 164 -9.24 2.37 -2.19
C SER A 164 -10.34 1.40 -1.78
N GLY A 165 -10.82 0.65 -2.77
CA GLY A 165 -11.82 -0.38 -2.54
C GLY A 165 -11.25 -1.61 -1.84
N ILE A 166 -12.15 -2.42 -1.30
CA ILE A 166 -11.84 -3.63 -0.56
C ILE A 166 -12.15 -4.86 -1.41
N ASN A 167 -11.22 -5.84 -1.45
CA ASN A 167 -11.43 -7.08 -2.18
C ASN A 167 -11.88 -8.21 -1.26
N THR A 168 -13.18 -8.22 -0.93
CA THR A 168 -13.78 -9.20 -0.01
C THR A 168 -13.79 -10.63 -0.58
N GLN A 169 -13.79 -10.78 -1.90
CA GLN A 169 -13.77 -12.07 -2.59
C GLN A 169 -12.40 -12.75 -2.49
N LYS A 170 -11.31 -12.01 -2.72
CA LYS A 170 -9.94 -12.52 -2.58
C LYS A 170 -9.62 -12.84 -1.11
N PHE A 171 -10.10 -12.00 -0.21
CA PHE A 171 -9.86 -12.12 1.23
C PHE A 171 -11.10 -12.66 1.92
N SER A 172 -11.40 -13.93 1.62
CA SER A 172 -12.36 -14.76 2.33
C SER A 172 -11.64 -15.61 3.38
N LEU A 173 -12.22 -15.71 4.57
CA LEU A 173 -11.67 -16.54 5.64
C LEU A 173 -11.74 -18.02 5.26
N ASP A 174 -10.64 -18.74 5.43
CA ASP A 174 -10.62 -20.19 5.29
C ASP A 174 -11.29 -20.84 6.51
N LEU A 175 -12.27 -21.71 6.27
CA LEU A 175 -13.08 -22.33 7.31
C LEU A 175 -12.52 -23.67 7.80
N ARG A 176 -11.43 -24.16 7.19
CA ARG A 176 -10.77 -25.39 7.61
C ARG A 176 -10.16 -25.24 9.01
N PRO A 177 -9.96 -26.34 9.75
CA PRO A 177 -9.22 -26.30 11.00
C PRO A 177 -7.84 -25.66 10.84
N ARG A 178 -7.46 -24.83 11.81
CA ARG A 178 -6.16 -24.13 11.86
C ARG A 178 -4.97 -25.04 11.56
N GLN A 179 -5.01 -26.28 12.09
CA GLN A 179 -3.97 -27.27 11.89
C GLN A 179 -3.78 -27.67 10.42
N GLU A 180 -4.87 -27.74 9.65
CA GLU A 180 -4.82 -28.09 8.22
C GLU A 180 -4.20 -26.95 7.40
N ILE A 181 -4.63 -25.71 7.66
CA ILE A 181 -4.06 -24.51 7.04
C ILE A 181 -2.55 -24.43 7.33
N TRP A 182 -2.16 -24.68 8.59
CA TRP A 182 -0.74 -24.70 8.97
C TRP A 182 0.04 -25.81 8.25
N ARG A 183 -0.50 -27.03 8.14
CA ARG A 183 0.17 -28.14 7.42
C ARG A 183 0.39 -27.81 5.94
N GLU A 184 -0.61 -27.23 5.27
CA GLU A 184 -0.48 -26.78 3.88
C GLU A 184 0.63 -25.72 3.75
N LEU A 185 0.61 -24.71 4.61
CA LEU A 185 1.65 -23.67 4.62
C LEU A 185 3.03 -24.25 4.95
N ALA A 186 3.14 -25.21 5.88
CA ALA A 186 4.42 -25.81 6.25
C ALA A 186 5.02 -26.70 5.15
N ASN A 187 4.18 -27.34 4.33
CA ASN A 187 4.63 -28.08 3.16
C ASN A 187 5.22 -27.15 2.08
N THR A 188 4.64 -25.96 1.91
CA THR A 188 5.11 -24.97 0.93
C THR A 188 6.26 -24.11 1.45
N TYR A 189 6.25 -23.79 2.74
CA TYR A 189 7.17 -22.87 3.40
C TYR A 189 7.80 -23.53 4.65
N PRO A 190 9.02 -24.10 4.52
CA PRO A 190 9.68 -24.82 5.62
C PRO A 190 9.83 -24.00 6.90
N GLU A 191 9.98 -22.68 6.78
CA GLU A 191 10.07 -21.73 7.90
C GLU A 191 8.86 -21.79 8.85
N MET A 192 7.70 -22.24 8.38
CA MET A 192 6.50 -22.39 9.21
C MET A 192 6.65 -23.48 10.28
N THR A 193 7.58 -24.42 10.12
CA THR A 193 7.89 -25.47 11.11
C THR A 193 8.50 -24.90 12.40
N LYS A 194 8.96 -23.64 12.38
CA LYS A 194 9.36 -22.89 13.57
C LYS A 194 8.19 -22.52 14.49
N LEU A 195 6.96 -22.62 13.99
CA LEU A 195 5.76 -22.16 14.68
C LEU A 195 4.84 -23.33 15.04
N GLU A 196 4.29 -23.25 16.24
CA GLU A 196 3.27 -24.12 16.79
C GLU A 196 1.87 -23.57 16.47
N PRO A 197 1.05 -24.29 15.67
CA PRO A 197 -0.28 -23.84 15.30
C PRO A 197 -1.25 -23.79 16.50
N ASN A 198 -0.99 -24.50 17.59
CA ASN A 198 -1.82 -24.46 18.80
C ASN A 198 -1.47 -23.30 19.74
N GLN A 199 -0.57 -22.41 19.33
CA GLN A 199 -0.18 -21.22 20.06
C GLN A 199 -0.58 -19.96 19.25
N PRO A 200 -0.77 -18.80 19.91
CA PRO A 200 -1.06 -17.55 19.24
C PRO A 200 -0.01 -17.19 18.17
N ILE A 201 -0.43 -16.67 17.02
CA ILE A 201 0.45 -16.28 15.91
C ILE A 201 0.15 -14.83 15.51
N ALA A 202 1.17 -13.97 15.59
CA ALA A 202 1.14 -12.64 15.00
C ALA A 202 1.57 -12.69 13.53
N LEU A 203 1.11 -11.71 12.75
CA LEU A 203 1.41 -11.55 11.34
C LEU A 203 1.86 -10.12 11.03
N PHE A 204 2.88 -10.02 10.21
CA PHE A 204 3.34 -8.78 9.59
C PHE A 204 3.43 -8.99 8.08
N VAL A 205 2.94 -8.02 7.30
CA VAL A 205 2.94 -8.12 5.82
C VAL A 205 3.42 -6.81 5.21
N GLY A 206 4.55 -6.80 4.51
CA GLY A 206 4.97 -5.63 3.73
C GLY A 206 6.47 -5.46 3.51
N ALA A 207 6.88 -4.25 3.15
CA ALA A 207 8.30 -3.88 3.07
C ALA A 207 8.87 -3.76 4.48
N LEU A 208 9.83 -4.61 4.83
CA LEU A 208 10.16 -4.90 6.24
C LEU A 208 10.51 -3.65 7.06
N GLU A 209 11.44 -2.84 6.56
CA GLU A 209 12.00 -1.68 7.27
C GLU A 209 10.97 -0.55 7.39
N ARG A 210 10.42 -0.10 6.26
CA ARG A 210 9.47 1.01 6.20
C ARG A 210 8.13 0.70 6.87
N LYS A 211 7.74 -0.58 6.95
CA LYS A 211 6.50 -1.00 7.61
C LYS A 211 6.66 -1.29 9.10
N GLY A 212 7.86 -1.12 9.64
CA GLY A 212 8.09 -1.10 11.08
C GLY A 212 8.48 -2.45 11.69
N LEU A 213 8.96 -3.42 10.90
CA LEU A 213 9.38 -4.72 11.42
C LEU A 213 10.46 -4.59 12.49
N LEU A 214 11.43 -3.68 12.30
CA LEU A 214 12.49 -3.43 13.28
C LEU A 214 11.94 -2.99 14.65
N TYR A 215 10.82 -2.26 14.67
CA TYR A 215 10.17 -1.89 15.92
C TYR A 215 9.55 -3.12 16.58
N ILE A 216 8.86 -3.96 15.80
CA ILE A 216 8.28 -5.21 16.30
C ILE A 216 9.36 -6.09 16.93
N LEU A 217 10.47 -6.35 16.22
CA LEU A 217 11.56 -7.20 16.73
C LEU A 217 12.11 -6.68 18.06
N LYS A 218 12.37 -5.36 18.17
CA LYS A 218 12.82 -4.73 19.43
C LYS A 218 11.83 -4.87 20.57
N CYS A 219 10.53 -4.83 20.28
CA CYS A 219 9.49 -5.04 21.28
C CYS A 219 9.44 -6.51 21.71
N LEU A 220 9.62 -7.46 20.77
CA LEU A 220 9.62 -8.89 21.06
C LEU A 220 10.84 -9.32 21.89
N GLU A 221 12.03 -8.75 21.63
CA GLU A 221 13.25 -9.01 22.42
C GLU A 221 13.10 -8.68 23.92
N LYS A 222 12.19 -7.77 24.27
CA LYS A 222 11.94 -7.35 25.66
C LYS A 222 10.91 -8.22 26.38
N LYS A 223 10.28 -9.16 25.68
CA LYS A 223 9.19 -9.96 26.25
C LYS A 223 9.70 -11.32 26.73
N THR A 224 9.15 -11.75 27.86
CA THR A 224 9.52 -13.02 28.52
C THR A 224 8.68 -14.20 28.04
N SER A 225 7.48 -13.97 27.50
CA SER A 225 6.62 -15.01 26.96
C SER A 225 7.01 -15.37 25.52
N PRO A 226 6.84 -16.64 25.10
CA PRO A 226 7.05 -17.02 23.70
C PRO A 226 6.03 -16.30 22.81
N TYR A 227 6.51 -15.51 21.85
CA TYR A 227 5.71 -14.96 20.75
C TYR A 227 5.93 -15.81 19.50
N GLN A 228 4.96 -15.82 18.59
CA GLN A 228 5.16 -16.38 17.26
C GLN A 228 4.83 -15.32 16.24
N LEU A 229 5.69 -15.13 15.25
CA LEU A 229 5.50 -14.11 14.23
C LEU A 229 5.74 -14.68 12.84
N ILE A 230 4.77 -14.51 11.96
CA ILE A 230 4.94 -14.70 10.53
C ILE A 230 5.28 -13.34 9.92
N VAL A 231 6.38 -13.27 9.17
CA VAL A 231 6.79 -12.08 8.42
C VAL A 231 6.67 -12.39 6.94
N VAL A 232 5.70 -11.79 6.24
CA VAL A 232 5.53 -11.93 4.79
C VAL A 232 6.01 -10.66 4.08
N GLY A 233 6.98 -10.78 3.18
CA GLY A 233 7.38 -9.62 2.40
C GLY A 233 8.78 -9.66 1.82
N LYS A 234 9.36 -8.47 1.65
CA LYS A 234 10.72 -8.30 1.13
C LYS A 234 11.42 -7.12 1.80
N PRO A 235 12.74 -7.21 2.07
CA PRO A 235 13.51 -6.07 2.53
C PRO A 235 13.55 -4.97 1.46
N GLU A 236 13.72 -3.73 1.90
CA GLU A 236 14.05 -2.64 1.01
C GLU A 236 15.45 -2.79 0.40
N VAL A 237 15.70 -2.11 -0.72
CA VAL A 237 16.99 -2.25 -1.40
C VAL A 237 18.10 -1.62 -0.55
N GLY A 238 19.10 -2.43 -0.19
CA GLY A 238 20.27 -2.00 0.56
C GLY A 238 20.11 -2.05 2.07
N THR A 239 19.07 -2.71 2.56
CA THR A 239 18.86 -3.04 3.98
C THR A 239 18.94 -4.55 4.19
N HIS A 240 19.28 -4.97 5.41
CA HIS A 240 19.37 -6.37 5.79
C HIS A 240 18.83 -6.54 7.20
N ILE A 241 17.80 -7.38 7.35
CA ILE A 241 17.29 -7.83 8.64
C ILE A 241 17.48 -9.34 8.66
N ASP A 242 18.35 -9.82 9.53
CA ASP A 242 18.59 -11.25 9.66
C ASP A 242 17.53 -11.90 10.56
N LEU A 243 16.45 -12.38 9.94
CA LEU A 243 15.37 -13.06 10.64
C LEU A 243 15.70 -14.51 10.99
N SER A 244 16.80 -15.08 10.47
CA SER A 244 17.17 -16.48 10.73
C SER A 244 17.58 -16.73 12.17
N THR A 245 18.00 -15.67 12.87
CA THR A 245 18.42 -15.69 14.28
C THR A 245 17.25 -15.82 15.26
N TYR A 246 16.01 -15.61 14.81
CA TYR A 246 14.82 -15.68 15.66
C TYR A 246 14.13 -17.05 15.51
N PRO A 247 14.18 -17.92 16.54
CA PRO A 247 13.67 -19.30 16.44
C PRO A 247 12.15 -19.40 16.33
N ASN A 248 11.45 -18.32 16.65
CA ASN A 248 9.99 -18.21 16.72
C ASN A 248 9.42 -17.25 15.64
N ILE A 249 10.21 -16.98 14.60
CA ILE A 249 9.81 -16.15 13.46
C ILE A 249 9.92 -16.96 12.18
N ALA A 250 8.81 -17.07 11.44
CA ALA A 250 8.77 -17.63 10.11
C ALA A 250 8.85 -16.50 9.08
N TYR A 251 9.95 -16.41 8.34
CA TYR A 251 10.08 -15.43 7.26
C TYR A 251 9.64 -16.03 5.93
N ILE A 252 8.67 -15.39 5.29
CA ILE A 252 8.08 -15.80 4.03
C ILE A 252 8.38 -14.69 3.00
N PRO A 253 9.06 -15.01 1.90
CA PRO A 253 9.20 -14.07 0.78
C PRO A 253 7.84 -13.63 0.23
N TYR A 254 7.83 -12.62 -0.62
CA TYR A 254 6.60 -12.18 -1.30
C TYR A 254 5.83 -13.37 -1.91
N THR A 255 4.56 -13.52 -1.52
CA THR A 255 3.67 -14.59 -1.98
C THR A 255 2.26 -14.05 -2.28
N LYS A 256 1.53 -14.78 -3.12
CA LYS A 256 0.11 -14.51 -3.43
C LYS A 256 -0.86 -15.25 -2.51
N GLU A 257 -0.38 -16.20 -1.71
CA GLU A 257 -1.17 -17.03 -0.78
C GLU A 257 -1.53 -16.32 0.53
N LEU A 258 -1.51 -14.99 0.52
CA LEU A 258 -1.73 -14.14 1.67
C LEU A 258 -3.03 -14.44 2.47
N PRO A 259 -4.17 -14.81 1.83
CA PRO A 259 -5.38 -15.19 2.57
C PRO A 259 -5.18 -16.37 3.54
N LEU A 260 -4.30 -17.32 3.24
CA LEU A 260 -4.00 -18.45 4.14
C LEU A 260 -3.27 -17.98 5.39
N PHE A 261 -2.30 -17.07 5.24
CA PHE A 261 -1.58 -16.48 6.37
C PHE A 261 -2.50 -15.65 7.28
N TYR A 262 -3.41 -14.85 6.71
CA TYR A 262 -4.43 -14.16 7.50
C TYR A 262 -5.35 -15.15 8.22
N SER A 263 -5.79 -16.22 7.55
CA SER A 263 -6.67 -17.23 8.16
C SER A 263 -5.99 -17.97 9.33
N LEU A 264 -4.69 -18.22 9.22
CA LEU A 264 -3.89 -18.85 10.28
C LEU A 264 -3.62 -17.91 11.47
N ALA A 265 -3.27 -16.65 11.21
CA ALA A 265 -2.82 -15.71 12.23
C ALA A 265 -3.95 -15.17 13.13
N ASP A 266 -3.61 -14.76 14.34
CA ASP A 266 -4.53 -14.18 15.32
C ASP A 266 -4.42 -12.65 15.34
N GLN A 267 -3.20 -12.13 15.27
CA GLN A 267 -2.93 -10.70 15.40
C GLN A 267 -2.20 -10.17 14.18
N PHE A 268 -2.51 -8.95 13.78
CA PHE A 268 -1.79 -8.24 12.72
C PHE A 268 -1.08 -7.02 13.30
N LEU A 269 0.25 -7.00 13.19
CA LEU A 269 1.10 -5.94 13.72
C LEU A 269 1.62 -5.08 12.57
N PHE A 270 1.28 -3.80 12.57
CA PHE A 270 1.68 -2.88 11.50
C PHE A 270 2.01 -1.46 12.00
N PRO A 271 3.14 -1.31 12.74
CA PRO A 271 3.59 -0.03 13.31
C PRO A 271 4.30 0.84 12.26
N THR A 272 3.69 1.02 11.07
CA THR A 272 4.27 1.86 10.02
C THR A 272 4.10 3.34 10.37
N LEU A 273 5.15 4.14 10.17
CA LEU A 273 5.07 5.60 10.39
C LEU A 273 4.45 6.35 9.21
N TYR A 274 4.27 5.69 8.06
CA TYR A 274 3.72 6.32 6.86
C TYR A 274 3.12 5.29 5.89
N GLU A 275 1.82 5.35 5.71
CA GLU A 275 1.04 4.52 4.80
C GLU A 275 -0.18 5.30 4.25
N PRO A 276 -0.10 5.84 3.02
CA PRO A 276 -1.16 6.63 2.41
C PRO A 276 -2.54 5.99 2.42
N PHE A 277 -2.61 4.66 2.32
CA PHE A 277 -3.85 3.93 2.53
C PHE A 277 -3.65 2.71 3.43
N GLY A 278 -2.98 1.66 2.97
CA GLY A 278 -2.74 0.46 3.80
C GLY A 278 -3.75 -0.65 3.56
N LEU A 279 -3.79 -1.16 2.31
CA LEU A 279 -4.63 -2.30 1.95
C LEU A 279 -4.42 -3.49 2.89
N VAL A 280 -3.18 -3.83 3.25
CA VAL A 280 -2.88 -4.95 4.15
C VAL A 280 -3.51 -4.82 5.54
N ILE A 281 -3.70 -3.60 6.03
CA ILE A 281 -4.37 -3.32 7.31
C ILE A 281 -5.87 -3.64 7.18
N ILE A 282 -6.49 -3.16 6.10
CA ILE A 282 -7.90 -3.44 5.80
C ILE A 282 -8.11 -4.94 5.56
N GLU A 283 -7.22 -5.58 4.80
CA GLU A 283 -7.24 -7.03 4.54
C GLU A 283 -7.20 -7.83 5.84
N ALA A 284 -6.26 -7.53 6.74
CA ALA A 284 -6.20 -8.17 8.06
C ALA A 284 -7.47 -7.93 8.88
N ALA A 285 -8.00 -6.70 8.89
CA ALA A 285 -9.21 -6.35 9.60
C ALA A 285 -10.42 -7.16 9.09
N ILE A 286 -10.64 -7.24 7.79
CA ILE A 286 -11.77 -8.00 7.23
C ILE A 286 -11.58 -9.51 7.38
N MET A 287 -10.35 -10.00 7.57
CA MET A 287 -10.08 -11.41 7.88
C MET A 287 -10.29 -11.75 9.37
N GLY A 288 -10.72 -10.78 10.18
CA GLY A 288 -11.15 -11.01 11.56
C GLY A 288 -10.04 -11.01 12.61
N LEU A 289 -8.82 -10.60 12.26
CA LEU A 289 -7.66 -10.55 13.17
C LEU A 289 -7.79 -9.37 14.15
N ASP A 290 -7.13 -9.45 15.30
CA ASP A 290 -6.88 -8.25 16.11
C ASP A 290 -5.82 -7.40 15.39
N VAL A 291 -6.11 -6.13 15.10
CA VAL A 291 -5.23 -5.28 14.28
C VAL A 291 -4.59 -4.20 15.14
N TYR A 292 -3.27 -4.09 15.06
CA TYR A 292 -2.48 -3.08 15.77
C TYR A 292 -1.77 -2.20 14.75
N THR A 293 -2.13 -0.92 14.70
CA THR A 293 -1.51 0.06 13.79
C THR A 293 -1.41 1.45 14.42
N LEU A 294 -0.85 2.41 13.68
CA LEU A 294 -0.78 3.82 14.09
C LEU A 294 -1.91 4.61 13.45
N LYS A 295 -2.30 5.72 14.10
CA LYS A 295 -3.28 6.67 13.55
C LYS A 295 -2.64 7.63 12.56
N LYS A 296 -1.55 8.25 13.00
CA LYS A 296 -0.91 9.34 12.27
C LYS A 296 -0.28 8.82 10.97
N ASP A 297 -0.57 9.51 9.88
CA ASP A 297 -0.07 9.20 8.54
C ASP A 297 -0.39 7.76 8.05
N VAL A 298 -1.48 7.16 8.54
CA VAL A 298 -1.96 5.82 8.15
C VAL A 298 -3.42 5.88 7.70
N GLY A 299 -3.67 5.76 6.40
CA GLY A 299 -4.99 6.04 5.81
C GLY A 299 -6.08 5.05 6.23
N ALA A 300 -5.75 3.77 6.38
CA ALA A 300 -6.70 2.73 6.79
C ALA A 300 -7.19 2.93 8.23
N SER A 301 -6.41 3.63 9.08
CA SER A 301 -6.84 3.93 10.44
C SER A 301 -8.08 4.83 10.46
N GLU A 302 -8.25 5.69 9.45
CA GLU A 302 -9.42 6.57 9.30
C GLU A 302 -10.73 5.79 9.12
N LEU A 303 -10.65 4.56 8.61
CA LEU A 303 -11.80 3.68 8.34
C LEU A 303 -12.00 2.59 9.40
N LEU A 304 -10.97 2.31 10.21
CA LEU A 304 -11.00 1.18 11.15
C LEU A 304 -11.03 1.61 12.62
N ALA A 305 -10.63 2.84 12.94
CA ALA A 305 -10.60 3.31 14.32
C ALA A 305 -11.98 3.22 14.98
N GLY A 306 -12.01 2.59 16.17
CA GLY A 306 -13.23 2.40 16.95
C GLY A 306 -14.00 1.10 16.66
N LEU A 307 -13.57 0.30 15.67
CA LEU A 307 -14.13 -1.04 15.45
C LEU A 307 -13.57 -2.05 16.47
N PRO A 308 -14.31 -3.14 16.77
CA PRO A 308 -13.86 -4.15 17.75
C PRO A 308 -12.51 -4.75 17.41
N GLU A 309 -11.66 -4.93 18.42
CA GLU A 309 -10.30 -5.47 18.32
C GLU A 309 -9.42 -4.78 17.24
N ILE A 310 -9.73 -3.52 16.90
CA ILE A 310 -8.86 -2.64 16.15
C ILE A 310 -8.21 -1.66 17.13
N HIS A 311 -6.90 -1.77 17.27
CA HIS A 311 -6.08 -0.97 18.18
C HIS A 311 -5.26 0.02 17.36
N VAL A 312 -5.63 1.29 17.47
CA VAL A 312 -4.95 2.39 16.77
C VAL A 312 -4.24 3.26 17.80
N ALA A 313 -2.91 3.23 17.81
CA ALA A 313 -2.10 4.07 18.69
C ALA A 313 -1.83 5.45 18.06
N GLU A 314 -1.81 6.52 18.85
CA GLU A 314 -1.55 7.88 18.34
C GLU A 314 -0.07 8.04 17.91
N THR A 315 0.84 7.41 18.64
CA THR A 315 2.28 7.46 18.37
C THR A 315 2.92 6.08 18.45
N ILE A 316 4.15 5.97 17.93
CA ILE A 316 4.91 4.71 17.97
C ILE A 316 5.25 4.32 19.41
N GLU A 317 5.47 5.28 20.31
CA GLU A 317 5.75 5.04 21.73
C GLU A 317 4.54 4.45 22.47
N GLN A 318 3.33 4.77 22.00
CA GLN A 318 2.08 4.21 22.50
C GLN A 318 1.71 2.89 21.83
N PHE A 319 2.44 2.46 20.80
CA PHE A 319 2.23 1.17 20.17
C PHE A 319 2.71 0.05 21.09
N VAL A 320 1.76 -0.60 21.74
CA VAL A 320 1.99 -1.75 22.60
C VAL A 320 1.63 -3.03 21.85
N ILE A 321 2.58 -3.95 21.74
CA ILE A 321 2.29 -5.32 21.32
C ILE A 321 1.62 -6.02 22.52
N PRO A 322 0.35 -6.45 22.40
CA PRO A 322 -0.38 -7.12 23.49
C PRO A 322 0.23 -8.49 23.78
N ILE A 323 -0.15 -9.12 24.90
CA ILE A 323 0.03 -10.57 25.06
C ILE A 323 -0.86 -11.27 24.03
N PRO A 324 -0.31 -12.17 23.21
CA PRO A 324 -1.05 -12.72 22.10
C PRO A 324 -2.00 -13.79 22.64
N ARG A 325 -3.19 -13.85 22.06
CA ARG A 325 -4.23 -14.84 22.36
C ARG A 325 -4.63 -15.53 21.07
N ILE A 326 -5.14 -16.76 21.19
CA ILE A 326 -5.77 -17.44 20.07
C ILE A 326 -7.15 -16.84 19.89
N ILE A 327 -7.50 -16.49 18.64
CA ILE A 327 -8.85 -16.07 18.27
C ILE A 327 -9.54 -17.27 17.63
N SER A 328 -10.68 -17.67 18.18
CA SER A 328 -11.46 -18.76 17.61
C SER A 328 -12.01 -18.42 16.22
N LEU A 329 -12.33 -19.43 15.41
CA LEU A 329 -12.95 -19.23 14.11
C LEU A 329 -14.27 -18.44 14.23
N GLN A 330 -15.05 -18.70 15.29
CA GLN A 330 -16.31 -18.00 15.54
C GLN A 330 -16.09 -16.50 15.84
N GLU A 331 -15.11 -16.17 16.68
CA GLU A 331 -14.73 -14.77 16.94
C GLU A 331 -14.24 -14.07 15.67
N LYS A 332 -13.39 -14.71 14.86
CA LYS A 332 -12.94 -14.15 13.57
C LYS A 332 -14.12 -13.85 12.64
N LEU A 333 -15.09 -14.77 12.56
CA LEU A 333 -16.30 -14.59 11.76
C LEU A 333 -17.15 -13.42 12.27
N GLN A 334 -17.29 -13.27 13.58
CA GLN A 334 -18.00 -12.15 14.20
C GLN A 334 -17.31 -10.81 13.90
N HIS A 335 -16.00 -10.71 14.14
CA HIS A 335 -15.21 -9.52 13.81
C HIS A 335 -15.35 -9.16 12.33
N ARG A 336 -15.21 -10.16 11.44
CA ARG A 336 -15.36 -9.99 10.00
C ARG A 336 -16.73 -9.44 9.63
N GLN A 337 -17.80 -10.01 10.17
CA GLN A 337 -19.17 -9.59 9.86
C GLN A 337 -19.40 -8.11 10.21
N GLU A 338 -19.00 -7.71 11.42
CA GLU A 338 -19.17 -6.33 11.88
C GLU A 338 -18.34 -5.34 11.07
N ARG A 339 -17.06 -5.66 10.82
CA ARG A 339 -16.16 -4.80 10.04
C ARG A 339 -16.58 -4.70 8.57
N LEU A 340 -17.07 -5.78 7.96
CA LEU A 340 -17.61 -5.73 6.59
C LEU A 340 -18.87 -4.88 6.49
N LYS A 341 -19.75 -4.93 7.49
CA LYS A 341 -20.92 -4.06 7.56
C LYS A 341 -20.51 -2.58 7.63
N HIS A 342 -19.51 -2.25 8.45
CA HIS A 342 -18.98 -0.88 8.52
C HIS A 342 -18.35 -0.43 7.18
N LEU A 343 -17.72 -1.36 6.48
CA LEU A 343 -16.95 -1.07 5.27
C LEU A 343 -17.72 -1.32 3.95
N GLU A 344 -19.04 -1.48 4.01
CA GLU A 344 -19.85 -1.91 2.86
C GLU A 344 -19.80 -0.94 1.67
N ASN A 345 -19.61 0.36 1.93
CA ASN A 345 -19.53 1.43 0.92
C ASN A 345 -18.09 1.76 0.48
N TYR A 346 -17.13 0.86 0.73
CA TYR A 346 -15.74 0.99 0.28
C TYR A 346 -15.42 -0.09 -0.76
N THR A 347 -16.20 -0.13 -1.82
CA THR A 347 -16.00 -1.08 -2.92
C THR A 347 -15.11 -0.51 -4.01
N TRP A 348 -14.45 -1.39 -4.77
CA TRP A 348 -13.70 -0.94 -5.95
C TRP A 348 -14.60 -0.30 -7.02
N LYS A 349 -15.89 -0.67 -7.06
CA LYS A 349 -16.90 -0.06 -7.92
C LYS A 349 -17.13 1.41 -7.58
N GLU A 350 -17.26 1.75 -6.30
CA GLU A 350 -17.39 3.13 -5.85
C GLU A 350 -16.10 3.92 -6.08
N THR A 351 -14.94 3.33 -5.78
CA THR A 351 -13.63 3.94 -6.09
C THR A 351 -13.52 4.25 -7.59
N GLY A 352 -13.88 3.30 -8.46
CA GLY A 352 -13.83 3.46 -9.91
C GLY A 352 -14.81 4.51 -10.42
N THR A 353 -16.04 4.51 -9.92
CA THR A 353 -17.08 5.49 -10.28
C THR A 353 -16.71 6.90 -9.83
N SER A 354 -16.26 7.06 -8.58
CA SER A 354 -15.79 8.34 -8.04
C SER A 354 -14.63 8.90 -8.87
N PHE A 355 -13.65 8.05 -9.17
CA PHE A 355 -12.50 8.46 -9.98
C PHE A 355 -12.91 8.79 -11.43
N TYR A 356 -13.87 8.05 -12.02
CA TYR A 356 -14.41 8.38 -13.33
C TYR A 356 -15.13 9.73 -13.36
N ASN A 357 -15.98 10.01 -12.37
CA ASN A 357 -16.67 11.30 -12.26
C ASN A 357 -15.67 12.46 -12.15
N LEU A 358 -14.57 12.26 -11.43
CA LEU A 358 -13.48 13.23 -11.39
C LEU A 358 -12.92 13.50 -12.79
N LEU A 359 -12.67 12.45 -13.58
CA LEU A 359 -12.16 12.54 -14.95
C LEU A 359 -13.10 13.31 -15.91
N THR A 360 -14.41 13.28 -15.65
CA THR A 360 -15.44 13.84 -16.52
C THR A 360 -16.02 15.16 -16.04
N ALA A 361 -15.77 15.60 -14.80
CA ALA A 361 -16.37 16.82 -14.22
C ALA A 361 -15.99 18.17 -14.90
N ASP A 362 -15.24 18.19 -16.01
CA ASP A 362 -15.03 19.39 -16.86
C ASP A 362 -15.55 19.17 -18.30
N GLN A 363 -16.56 18.31 -18.47
CA GLN A 363 -17.35 18.19 -19.70
C GLN A 363 -18.63 18.99 -19.60
#